data_AF-A0A7R9FPG4-F1
#
_entry.id   AF-A0A7R9FPG4-F1
#
_cell.length_a   1.000
_cell.length_b   1.000
_cell.length_c   1.000
_cell.angle_alpha   90.00
_cell.angle_beta   90.00
_cell.angle_gamma   90.00
#
_symmetry.space_group_name_H-M   'P 1'
#
loop_
_entity.id
_entity.type
_entity.pdbx_description
1 polymer ?
#
loop_
_entity_poly.entity_id
_entity_poly.type
_entity_poly.pdbx_seq_one_letter_code
_entity_poly.pdbx_strand_id
1 'polypeptide(L)'
;GNFLEKHANEQLKPCRLHPEDDPYCPIFTLGTIIQEAGISNFSDIAVSGGVIAIEILWNCDLERDFQKHCLPKYEFRRIDDPEVVVEPG
;
A
#
# COMPACT_ATOMS: atom_id res chain seq x y z
N GLY A 1 8.92 -9.02 -8.75
CA GLY A 1 9.33 -8.41 -7.48
C GLY A 1 8.82 -6.99 -7.41
N ASN A 2 8.61 -6.42 -6.23
CA ASN A 2 7.96 -5.11 -6.06
C ASN A 2 8.82 -3.91 -6.49
N PHE A 3 10.11 -4.12 -6.76
CA PHE A 3 10.99 -3.13 -7.38
C PHE A 3 11.09 -3.43 -8.87
N LEU A 4 10.52 -2.55 -9.69
CA LEU A 4 10.56 -2.66 -11.15
C LEU A 4 11.84 -2.00 -11.69
N GLU A 5 12.39 -2.53 -12.80
CA GLU A 5 13.60 -1.98 -13.42
C GLU A 5 13.45 -0.50 -13.81
N LYS A 6 12.24 -0.07 -14.17
CA LYS A 6 11.94 1.34 -14.46
C LYS A 6 12.20 2.27 -13.27
N HIS A 7 12.11 1.78 -12.03
CA HIS A 7 12.42 2.54 -10.81
C HIS A 7 13.91 2.46 -10.42
N ALA A 8 14.69 1.56 -11.03
CA ALA A 8 16.11 1.40 -10.71
C ALA A 8 17.01 2.47 -11.36
N ASN A 9 16.54 3.11 -12.44
CA ASN A 9 17.29 4.13 -13.18
C ASN A 9 17.12 5.56 -12.65
N GLU A 10 16.32 5.77 -11.59
CA GLU A 10 16.03 7.10 -11.06
C GLU A 10 17.00 7.49 -9.94
N GLN A 11 18.15 8.06 -10.31
CA GLN A 11 18.91 8.96 -9.45
C GLN A 11 18.20 10.32 -9.21
N LEU A 12 16.93 10.43 -9.61
CA LEU A 12 16.12 11.64 -9.67
C LEU A 12 14.76 11.39 -9.02
N LYS A 13 14.69 11.66 -7.72
CA LYS A 13 13.50 11.60 -6.83
C LYS A 13 12.89 10.20 -6.64
N PRO A 14 12.66 9.77 -5.38
CA PRO A 14 11.89 8.56 -5.13
C PRO A 14 10.46 8.74 -5.67
N CYS A 15 9.98 7.77 -6.45
CA CYS A 15 8.57 7.67 -6.82
C CYS A 15 7.69 7.62 -5.56
N ARG A 16 6.38 7.84 -5.70
CA ARG A 16 5.41 7.60 -4.64
C ARG A 16 4.23 6.81 -5.17
N LEU A 17 3.67 5.92 -4.35
CA LEU A 17 2.46 5.20 -4.67
C LEU A 17 1.33 6.19 -4.94
N HIS A 18 0.79 6.12 -6.15
CA HIS A 18 -0.41 6.83 -6.53
C HIS A 18 -1.30 5.85 -7.31
N PRO A 19 -2.59 5.71 -6.98
CA PRO A 19 -3.45 4.68 -7.58
C PRO A 19 -3.54 4.73 -9.11
N GLU A 20 -3.38 5.93 -9.69
CA GLU A 20 -3.48 6.15 -11.13
C GLU A 20 -2.11 6.39 -11.80
N ASP A 21 -1.38 7.42 -11.36
CA ASP A 21 -0.09 7.80 -11.94
C ASP A 21 1.04 6.77 -11.75
N ASP A 22 1.21 6.24 -10.53
CA ASP A 22 2.33 5.37 -10.16
C ASP A 22 1.89 4.18 -9.26
N PRO A 23 0.99 3.29 -9.75
CA PRO A 23 0.37 2.25 -8.93
C PRO A 23 1.34 1.14 -8.51
N TYR A 24 2.51 1.08 -9.14
CA TYR A 24 3.53 0.05 -8.89
C TYR A 24 4.69 0.56 -8.03
N CYS A 25 4.64 1.80 -7.55
CA CYS A 25 5.70 2.35 -6.72
C CYS A 25 5.64 1.77 -5.29
N PRO A 26 6.70 1.12 -4.79
CA PRO A 26 6.71 0.52 -3.46
C PRO A 26 6.96 1.53 -2.32
N ILE A 27 6.90 2.84 -2.59
CA ILE A 27 7.15 3.92 -1.64
C ILE A 27 5.83 4.62 -1.36
N PHE A 28 5.25 4.37 -0.19
CA PHE A 28 3.98 4.98 0.24
C PHE A 28 4.17 5.74 1.55
N THR A 29 3.37 6.78 1.75
CA THR A 29 3.38 7.56 3.00
C THR A 29 2.38 6.97 3.98
N LEU A 30 2.54 7.27 5.28
CA LEU A 30 1.56 6.87 6.29
C LEU A 30 0.17 7.43 5.98
N GLY A 31 0.09 8.66 5.45
CA GLY A 31 -1.16 9.25 5.00
C GLY A 31 -1.82 8.45 3.88
N THR A 32 -1.05 8.00 2.89
CA THR A 32 -1.54 7.12 1.82
C THR A 32 -2.09 5.81 2.39
N ILE A 33 -1.37 5.17 3.32
CA ILE A 33 -1.83 3.93 3.96
C ILE A 33 -3.17 4.15 4.67
N ILE A 34 -3.30 5.22 5.46
CA ILE A 34 -4.54 5.52 6.19
C ILE A 34 -5.70 5.79 5.23
N GLN A 35 -5.47 6.60 4.20
CA GLN A 35 -6.48 6.95 3.21
C GLN A 35 -6.96 5.71 2.41
N GLU A 36 -6.02 4.91 1.90
CA GLU A 36 -6.34 3.70 1.13
C GLU A 36 -6.96 2.59 2.01
N ALA A 37 -6.69 2.59 3.33
CA ALA A 37 -7.37 1.73 4.29
C ALA A 37 -8.80 2.19 4.64
N GLY A 38 -9.29 3.27 4.05
CA GLY A 38 -10.64 3.81 4.26
C GLY A 38 -10.81 4.59 5.57
N ILE A 39 -9.72 4.97 6.22
CA ILE A 39 -9.76 5.74 7.47
C ILE A 39 -9.82 7.24 7.13
N SER A 40 -10.82 7.94 7.64
CA SER A 40 -11.06 9.35 7.29
C SER A 40 -10.04 10.30 7.91
N ASN A 41 -9.65 10.09 9.18
CA ASN A 41 -8.67 10.92 9.85
C ASN A 41 -7.53 10.09 10.44
N PHE A 42 -6.29 10.55 10.25
CA PHE A 42 -5.11 9.95 10.88
C PHE A 42 -5.24 9.88 12.41
N SER A 43 -5.88 10.88 13.02
CA SER A 43 -6.10 10.93 14.47
C SER A 43 -6.97 9.78 15.00
N ASP A 44 -7.83 9.19 14.18
CA ASP A 44 -8.75 8.11 14.60
C ASP A 44 -8.00 6.80 14.92
N ILE A 45 -6.77 6.65 14.42
CA ILE A 45 -5.89 5.51 14.70
C ILE A 45 -4.64 5.93 15.48
N ALA A 46 -4.16 7.17 15.31
CA ALA A 46 -2.94 7.62 15.98
C ALA A 46 -3.09 7.81 17.49
N VAL A 47 -4.32 8.03 17.98
CA VAL A 47 -4.60 8.26 19.42
C VAL A 47 -4.70 6.95 20.19
N SER A 48 -5.47 5.98 19.69
CA SER A 48 -5.66 4.67 20.33
C SER A 48 -4.59 3.66 19.94
N GLY A 49 -3.95 3.85 18.79
CA GLY A 49 -3.30 2.76 18.09
C GLY A 49 -4.29 1.99 17.21
N GLY A 50 -3.75 0.99 16.50
CA GLY A 50 -4.49 0.09 15.64
C GLY A 50 -3.54 -0.71 14.75
N VAL A 51 -4.10 -1.62 13.96
CA VAL A 51 -3.37 -2.56 13.12
C VAL A 51 -3.87 -2.47 11.69
N ILE A 52 -2.95 -2.20 10.76
CA ILE A 52 -3.24 -2.15 9.33
C ILE A 52 -2.48 -3.26 8.62
N ALA A 53 -3.19 -4.05 7.82
CA ALA A 53 -2.60 -4.99 6.89
C ALA A 53 -2.28 -4.28 5.57
N ILE A 54 -1.07 -4.54 5.06
CA ILE A 54 -0.63 -4.17 3.72
C ILE A 54 -0.54 -5.47 2.92
N GLU A 55 -1.45 -5.67 1.98
CA GLU A 55 -1.50 -6.86 1.14
C GLU A 55 -0.88 -6.54 -0.22
N ILE A 56 0.08 -7.37 -0.64
CA ILE A 56 0.75 -7.25 -1.94
C ILE A 56 0.33 -8.46 -2.78
N LEU A 57 -0.56 -8.22 -3.74
CA LEU A 57 -1.13 -9.26 -4.58
C LEU A 57 -0.32 -9.41 -5.88
N TRP A 58 0.03 -10.66 -6.19
CA TRP A 58 0.68 -11.07 -7.43
C TRP A 58 -0.23 -12.02 -8.19
N ASN A 59 -1.22 -11.48 -8.91
CA ASN A 59 -2.09 -12.28 -9.77
C ASN A 59 -1.52 -12.31 -11.19
N CYS A 60 -0.67 -13.30 -11.46
CA CYS A 60 0.13 -13.35 -12.67
C CYS A 60 -0.29 -14.50 -13.59
N ASP A 61 -0.52 -14.17 -14.86
CA ASP A 61 -0.63 -15.14 -15.96
C ASP A 61 0.78 -15.42 -16.51
N LEU A 62 1.30 -16.63 -16.24
CA LEU A 62 2.67 -17.03 -16.56
C LEU A 62 2.89 -17.31 -18.06
N GLU A 63 1.83 -17.35 -18.87
CA GLU A 63 1.94 -17.51 -20.32
C GLU A 63 2.31 -16.19 -21.01
N ARG A 64 2.14 -15.07 -20.32
CA ARG A 64 2.47 -13.72 -20.81
C ARG A 64 3.89 -13.34 -20.41
N ASP A 65 4.39 -12.26 -21.01
CA ASP A 65 5.67 -11.66 -20.61
C ASP A 65 5.64 -11.31 -19.12
N PHE A 66 6.35 -12.12 -18.33
CA PHE A 66 6.37 -12.06 -16.87
C PHE A 66 6.78 -10.67 -16.36
N GLN A 67 7.77 -10.04 -17.01
CA GLN A 67 8.29 -8.75 -16.54
C GLN A 67 7.30 -7.60 -16.77
N LYS A 68 6.37 -7.75 -17.73
CA LYS A 68 5.40 -6.71 -18.08
C LYS A 68 4.03 -6.92 -17.46
N HIS A 69 3.66 -8.18 -17.17
CA HIS A 69 2.29 -8.53 -16.78
C HIS A 69 2.18 -9.04 -15.34
N CYS A 70 3.29 -9.45 -14.72
CA CYS A 70 3.30 -9.83 -13.32
C CYS A 70 3.71 -8.63 -12.46
N LEU A 71 2.77 -7.71 -12.26
CA LEU A 71 2.97 -6.47 -11.50
C LEU A 71 2.24 -6.56 -10.14
N PRO A 72 2.80 -5.97 -9.07
CA PRO A 72 2.17 -6.00 -7.77
C PRO A 72 0.92 -5.12 -7.76
N LYS A 73 -0.09 -5.53 -6.99
CA LYS A 73 -1.19 -4.67 -6.56
C LYS A 73 -1.14 -4.50 -5.05
N TYR A 74 -1.23 -3.26 -4.57
CA TYR A 74 -1.25 -2.94 -3.15
C TYR A 74 -2.68 -2.73 -2.67
N GLU A 75 -3.03 -3.36 -1.56
CA GLU A 75 -4.29 -3.16 -0.85
C GLU A 75 -4.02 -2.91 0.62
N PHE A 76 -4.76 -1.97 1.21
CA PHE A 76 -4.58 -1.54 2.59
C PHE A 76 -5.90 -1.74 3.32
N ARG A 77 -5.86 -2.33 4.51
CA ARG A 77 -7.07 -2.51 5.33
C ARG A 77 -6.76 -2.45 6.81
N ARG A 78 -7.61 -1.78 7.59
CA ARG A 78 -7.61 -1.90 9.05
C ARG A 78 -8.10 -3.29 9.44
N ILE A 79 -7.42 -3.95 10.37
CA ILE A 79 -7.73 -5.33 10.78
C ILE A 79 -8.08 -5.49 12.25
N ASP A 80 -7.83 -4.47 13.07
CA ASP A 80 -8.37 -4.34 14.42
C ASP A 80 -9.82 -3.82 14.38
N ASP A 81 -10.55 -4.03 15.48
CA ASP A 81 -11.92 -3.54 15.65
C ASP A 81 -11.91 -2.08 16.14
N PRO A 82 -12.32 -1.10 15.32
CA PRO A 82 -12.31 0.32 15.68
C PRO A 82 -13.36 0.69 16.74
N GLU A 83 -14.35 -0.16 17.01
CA GLU A 83 -15.46 0.14 17.93
C GLU A 83 -15.20 -0.34 19.36
N VAL A 84 -14.14 -1.12 19.57
CA VAL A 84 -13.77 -1.63 20.90
C VAL A 84 -13.24 -0.49 21.78
N VAL A 85 -13.97 -0.22 22.86
CA VAL A 85 -13.60 0.78 23.88
C VAL A 85 -12.85 0.18 25.08
N VAL A 86 -12.85 -1.14 25.22
CA VAL A 86 -12.13 -1.86 26.28
C VAL A 86 -10.84 -2.39 25.67
N GLU A 87 -9.71 -1.75 26.00
CA GLU A 87 -8.41 -1.94 25.34
C GLU A 87 -8.45 -1.54 23.84
N PRO A 88 -8.69 -0.25 23.53
CA PRO A 88 -8.64 0.23 22.16
C PRO A 88 -7.20 0.18 21.62
N GLY A 89 -7.02 -0.39 20.43
CA GLY A 89 -5.74 -0.44 19.69
C GLY A 89 -5.20 -1.84 19.44
#